data_AF-A0A357F7X0-F1
#
_entry.id   AF-A0A357F7X0-F1
#
_cell.length_a   1.000
_cell.length_b   1.000
_cell.length_c   1.000
_cell.angle_alpha   90.00
_cell.angle_beta   90.00
_cell.angle_gamma   90.00
#
_symmetry.space_group_name_H-M   'P 1'
#
loop_
_entity.id
_entity.type
_entity.pdbx_description
1 polymer ?
#
loop_
_entity_poly.entity_id
_entity_poly.type
_entity_poly.pdbx_seq_one_letter_code
_entity_poly.pdbx_strand_id
1 'polypeptide(L)'
;GHTFSVNSHGLVQTINNIRVDDLQSGIPRHFICRAILDCNTLEEALVHLQRPDRAGGFHHSLGQPSGNNLLSVEAPASACVVKKISRPASHANHLLDEKFSGLSQTITDSSAFRQSMSEKLISESTSPDPKSILFHQPSQGLSIFRRPKDGADDYAFTLATGISRISASGVKWQIHLNKNELPALAN
;
A
#
# COMPACT_ATOMS: atom_id res chain seq x y z
N GLY A 1 -8.32 -7.83 3.45
CA GLY A 1 -7.71 -7.55 4.75
C GLY A 1 -7.73 -6.06 4.94
N HIS A 2 -7.42 -5.53 6.14
CA HIS A 2 -7.38 -4.06 6.31
C HIS A 2 -6.07 -3.45 5.80
N THR A 3 -4.91 -4.07 6.08
CA THR A 3 -3.60 -3.50 5.76
C THR A 3 -2.89 -4.23 4.62
N PHE A 4 -2.90 -5.56 4.65
CA PHE A 4 -2.45 -6.40 3.54
C PHE A 4 -3.14 -7.76 3.59
N SER A 5 -3.25 -8.43 2.45
CA SER A 5 -3.84 -9.77 2.33
C SER A 5 -3.45 -10.49 1.05
N VAL A 6 -3.55 -11.82 1.09
CA VAL A 6 -3.52 -12.72 -0.07
C VAL A 6 -4.73 -13.64 0.03
N ASN A 7 -5.49 -13.82 -1.05
CA ASN A 7 -6.64 -14.75 -1.07
C ASN A 7 -6.32 -16.09 -1.78
N SER A 8 -7.29 -17.00 -1.81
CA SER A 8 -7.15 -18.34 -2.43
C SER A 8 -6.87 -18.31 -3.93
N HIS A 9 -7.19 -17.21 -4.61
CA HIS A 9 -6.94 -16.99 -6.04
C HIS A 9 -5.59 -16.30 -6.30
N GLY A 10 -4.78 -16.09 -5.25
CA GLY A 10 -3.48 -15.43 -5.36
C GLY A 10 -3.58 -13.92 -5.58
N LEU A 11 -4.74 -13.30 -5.32
CA LEU A 11 -4.87 -11.85 -5.34
C LEU A 11 -4.21 -11.27 -4.08
N VAL A 12 -3.17 -10.47 -4.29
CA VAL A 12 -2.46 -9.71 -3.27
C VAL A 12 -3.05 -8.31 -3.23
N GLN A 13 -3.32 -7.82 -2.03
CA GLN A 13 -3.70 -6.44 -1.77
C GLN A 13 -2.85 -5.89 -0.63
N THR A 14 -2.27 -4.71 -0.80
CA THR A 14 -1.72 -3.88 0.28
C THR A 14 -2.39 -2.53 0.27
N ILE A 15 -2.57 -1.93 1.44
CA ILE A 15 -3.39 -0.73 1.64
C ILE A 15 -2.57 0.34 2.36
N ASN A 16 -2.60 1.55 1.83
CA ASN A 16 -2.15 2.73 2.53
C ASN A 16 -3.35 3.60 2.92
N ASN A 17 -3.44 3.96 4.20
CA ASN A 17 -4.43 4.91 4.67
C ASN A 17 -4.17 6.30 4.06
N ILE A 18 -5.17 6.89 3.39
CA ILE A 18 -5.12 8.24 2.84
C ILE A 18 -6.04 9.13 3.68
N ARG A 19 -5.57 10.32 4.04
CA ARG A 19 -6.30 11.32 4.84
C ARG A 19 -6.71 12.51 3.96
N VAL A 20 -7.50 12.23 2.94
CA VAL A 20 -8.09 13.24 2.04
C VAL A 20 -9.39 13.76 2.63
N ASP A 21 -9.66 15.05 2.43
CA ASP A 21 -10.86 15.74 2.87
C ASP A 21 -11.94 15.71 1.79
N ASP A 22 -12.36 14.49 1.41
CA ASP A 22 -13.37 14.26 0.38
C ASP A 22 -14.43 13.24 0.80
N LEU A 23 -14.53 12.96 2.11
CA LEU A 23 -15.48 12.00 2.65
C LEU A 23 -16.92 12.38 2.29
N GLN A 24 -17.73 11.38 1.98
CA GLN A 24 -19.15 11.54 1.65
C GLN A 24 -19.99 10.41 2.26
N SER A 25 -21.31 10.55 2.24
CA SER A 25 -22.19 9.42 2.57
C SER A 25 -22.04 8.31 1.51
N GLY A 26 -21.89 7.06 1.94
CA GLY A 26 -21.71 5.93 1.01
C GLY A 26 -21.17 4.67 1.67
N ILE A 27 -20.58 3.79 0.87
CA ILE A 27 -20.03 2.52 1.33
C ILE A 27 -18.68 2.72 2.02
N PRO A 28 -18.50 2.24 3.27
CA PRO A 28 -17.23 2.35 3.96
C PRO A 28 -16.11 1.59 3.25
N ARG A 29 -14.94 2.22 3.14
CA ARG A 29 -13.73 1.65 2.52
C ARG A 29 -13.35 0.26 3.05
N HIS A 30 -13.63 -0.06 4.31
CA HIS A 30 -13.37 -1.40 4.88
C HIS A 30 -14.27 -2.49 4.30
N PHE A 31 -15.55 -2.18 3.99
CA PHE A 31 -16.44 -3.13 3.31
C PHE A 31 -15.96 -3.39 1.87
N ILE A 32 -15.44 -2.37 1.21
CA ILE A 32 -14.82 -2.51 -0.12
C ILE A 32 -13.57 -3.41 -0.03
N CYS A 33 -12.70 -3.19 0.96
CA CYS A 33 -11.54 -4.04 1.20
C CYS A 33 -11.93 -5.49 1.51
N ARG A 34 -13.08 -5.70 2.17
CA ARG A 34 -13.60 -7.05 2.40
C ARG A 34 -14.08 -7.68 1.10
N ALA A 35 -14.84 -6.97 0.27
CA ALA A 35 -15.31 -7.49 -1.01
C ALA A 35 -14.14 -7.91 -1.93
N ILE A 36 -13.06 -7.12 -1.96
CA ILE A 36 -11.85 -7.43 -2.74
C ILE A 36 -11.19 -8.75 -2.31
N LEU A 37 -11.31 -9.17 -1.04
CA LEU A 37 -10.80 -10.47 -0.61
C LEU A 37 -11.48 -11.65 -1.29
N ASP A 38 -12.75 -11.48 -1.64
CA ASP A 38 -13.58 -12.54 -2.22
C ASP A 38 -13.49 -12.53 -3.77
N CYS A 39 -12.73 -11.59 -4.36
CA CYS A 39 -12.51 -11.51 -5.81
C CYS A 39 -11.58 -12.61 -6.35
N ASN A 40 -11.86 -13.05 -7.57
CA ASN A 40 -11.06 -14.00 -8.32
C ASN A 40 -10.01 -13.31 -9.19
N THR A 41 -10.24 -12.07 -9.60
CA THR A 41 -9.37 -11.34 -10.53
C THR A 41 -9.10 -9.89 -10.11
N LEU A 42 -8.07 -9.29 -10.71
CA LEU A 42 -7.81 -7.85 -10.55
C LEU A 42 -8.96 -7.02 -11.11
N GLU A 43 -9.57 -7.44 -12.21
CA GLU A 43 -10.69 -6.76 -12.86
C GLU A 43 -11.92 -6.70 -11.93
N GLU A 44 -12.24 -7.80 -11.26
CA GLU A 44 -13.31 -7.83 -10.24
C GLU A 44 -13.00 -6.87 -9.07
N ALA A 45 -11.74 -6.83 -8.62
CA ALA A 45 -11.33 -5.88 -7.58
C ALA A 45 -11.48 -4.42 -8.04
N LEU A 46 -11.17 -4.12 -9.30
CA LEU A 46 -11.32 -2.78 -9.87
C LEU A 46 -12.78 -2.33 -9.95
N VAL A 47 -13.74 -3.24 -10.21
CA VAL A 47 -15.18 -2.91 -10.15
C VAL A 47 -15.55 -2.35 -8.78
N HIS A 48 -15.08 -2.97 -7.70
CA HIS A 48 -15.31 -2.47 -6.35
C HIS A 48 -14.60 -1.14 -6.07
N LEU A 49 -13.38 -0.96 -6.58
CA LEU A 49 -12.59 0.26 -6.38
C LEU A 49 -13.07 1.44 -7.24
N GLN A 50 -13.82 1.21 -8.32
CA GLN A 50 -14.30 2.26 -9.23
C GLN A 50 -15.76 2.69 -8.98
N ARG A 51 -16.45 2.05 -8.03
CA ARG A 51 -17.84 2.38 -7.68
C ARG A 51 -18.06 3.89 -7.36
N PRO A 52 -19.16 4.52 -7.76
CA PRO A 52 -19.35 5.96 -7.54
C PRO A 52 -19.76 6.32 -6.09
N ASP A 53 -20.19 5.34 -5.30
CA ASP A 53 -20.83 5.49 -3.99
C ASP A 53 -19.90 5.11 -2.81
N ARG A 54 -18.58 5.37 -2.92
CA ARG A 54 -17.64 5.19 -1.80
C ARG A 54 -17.81 6.32 -0.79
N ALA A 55 -17.83 6.00 0.51
CA ALA A 55 -17.82 7.03 1.57
C ALA A 55 -16.44 7.69 1.77
N GLY A 56 -15.39 7.03 1.30
CA GLY A 56 -14.00 7.43 1.47
C GLY A 56 -13.10 6.35 0.88
N GLY A 57 -11.79 6.58 0.96
CA GLY A 57 -10.83 5.79 0.19
C GLY A 57 -9.55 5.42 0.87
N PHE A 58 -8.79 4.62 0.15
CA PHE A 58 -7.40 4.27 0.41
C PHE A 58 -6.62 4.32 -0.90
N HIS A 59 -5.30 4.21 -0.79
CA HIS A 59 -4.49 3.69 -1.89
C HIS A 59 -4.38 2.17 -1.73
N HIS A 60 -4.45 1.45 -2.84
CA HIS A 60 -4.30 0.01 -2.94
C HIS A 60 -3.17 -0.34 -3.90
N SER A 61 -2.24 -1.20 -3.47
CA SER A 61 -1.41 -1.95 -4.41
C SER A 61 -1.98 -3.34 -4.59
N LEU A 62 -2.26 -3.71 -5.84
CA LEU A 62 -2.86 -4.99 -6.19
C LEU A 62 -1.92 -5.79 -7.10
N GLY A 63 -1.96 -7.11 -6.99
CA GLY A 63 -1.23 -8.00 -7.90
C GLY A 63 -1.76 -9.41 -7.88
N GLN A 64 -1.56 -10.16 -8.96
CA GLN A 64 -1.99 -11.55 -9.09
C GLN A 64 -1.13 -12.30 -10.12
N PRO A 65 -0.92 -13.63 -10.00
CA PRO A 65 -0.16 -14.45 -10.96
C PRO A 65 -0.58 -14.35 -12.43
N SER A 66 -1.88 -14.27 -12.71
CA SER A 66 -2.46 -14.31 -14.07
C SER A 66 -2.98 -12.95 -14.56
N GLY A 67 -2.85 -11.89 -13.76
CA GLY A 67 -3.33 -10.55 -14.07
C GLY A 67 -2.20 -9.63 -14.54
N ASN A 68 -2.45 -8.81 -15.55
CA ASN A 68 -1.43 -8.06 -16.26
C ASN A 68 -0.81 -6.92 -15.40
N ASN A 69 0.24 -7.27 -14.66
CA ASN A 69 1.11 -6.47 -13.79
C ASN A 69 0.45 -5.82 -12.57
N LEU A 70 1.31 -5.52 -11.59
CA LEU A 70 1.00 -4.80 -10.36
C LEU A 70 0.21 -3.51 -10.68
N LEU A 71 -0.83 -3.24 -9.90
CA LEU A 71 -1.62 -2.02 -9.99
C LEU A 71 -1.40 -1.16 -8.74
N SER A 72 -1.26 0.15 -8.93
CA SER A 72 -1.40 1.16 -7.89
C SER A 72 -2.72 1.89 -8.13
N VAL A 73 -3.60 1.86 -7.14
CA VAL A 73 -4.95 2.40 -7.27
C VAL A 73 -5.19 3.41 -6.17
N GLU A 74 -5.29 4.68 -6.53
CA GLU A 74 -5.75 5.75 -5.63
C GLU A 74 -7.26 5.88 -5.79
N ALA A 75 -8.01 5.51 -4.75
CA ALA A 75 -9.47 5.47 -4.79
C ALA A 75 -10.10 6.27 -3.65
N PRO A 76 -9.89 7.61 -3.57
CA PRO A 76 -10.61 8.48 -2.64
C PRO A 76 -12.14 8.45 -2.92
N ALA A 77 -12.95 9.16 -2.12
CA ALA A 77 -14.40 9.08 -2.29
C ALA A 77 -14.85 9.65 -3.65
N SER A 78 -14.25 10.76 -4.04
CA SER A 78 -14.59 11.58 -5.21
C SER A 78 -14.21 10.98 -6.57
N ALA A 79 -13.15 10.18 -6.65
CA ALA A 79 -12.73 9.55 -7.91
C ALA A 79 -11.85 8.32 -7.69
N CYS A 80 -11.44 7.70 -8.79
CA CYS A 80 -10.51 6.57 -8.80
C CYS A 80 -9.49 6.76 -9.93
N VAL A 81 -8.23 6.47 -9.66
CA VAL A 81 -7.13 6.41 -10.63
C VAL A 81 -6.44 5.07 -10.51
N VAL A 82 -6.26 4.39 -11.64
CA VAL A 82 -5.60 3.10 -11.74
C VAL A 82 -4.32 3.28 -12.56
N LYS A 83 -3.17 2.94 -11.97
CA LYS A 83 -1.86 2.95 -12.62
C LYS A 83 -1.30 1.54 -12.69
N LYS A 84 -0.83 1.15 -13.88
CA LYS A 84 -0.06 -0.07 -14.06
C LYS A 84 1.40 0.17 -13.67
N ILE A 85 1.94 -0.69 -12.81
CA ILE A 85 3.30 -0.59 -12.30
C ILE A 85 4.19 -1.58 -13.07
N SER A 86 5.16 -1.04 -13.79
CA SER A 86 6.13 -1.80 -14.61
C SER A 86 7.58 -1.66 -14.14
N ARG A 87 7.82 -0.81 -13.14
CA ARG A 87 9.12 -0.53 -12.53
C ARG A 87 8.95 -0.46 -11.01
N PRO A 88 10.01 -0.63 -10.21
CA PRO A 88 9.93 -0.42 -8.77
C PRO A 88 9.32 0.95 -8.45
N ALA A 89 8.33 0.96 -7.56
CA ALA A 89 7.58 2.14 -7.16
C ALA A 89 7.18 2.00 -5.69
N SER A 90 6.89 3.12 -5.05
CA SER A 90 6.49 3.19 -3.65
C SER A 90 5.30 4.13 -3.47
N HIS A 91 4.54 3.89 -2.41
CA HIS A 91 3.42 4.73 -2.05
C HIS A 91 3.29 4.80 -0.53
N ALA A 92 3.26 6.02 0.00
CA ALA A 92 3.05 6.31 1.41
C ALA A 92 1.56 6.59 1.67
N ASN A 93 1.23 7.50 2.58
CA ASN A 93 -0.12 7.69 3.13
C ASN A 93 -0.79 8.98 2.64
N HIS A 94 -0.56 9.39 1.39
CA HIS A 94 -1.15 10.56 0.74
C HIS A 94 -1.32 10.32 -0.77
N LEU A 95 -2.21 11.07 -1.43
CA LEU A 95 -2.44 10.96 -2.87
C LEU A 95 -1.25 11.54 -3.64
N LEU A 96 -0.82 10.85 -4.70
CA LEU A 96 0.31 11.24 -5.55
C LEU A 96 -0.14 11.60 -6.97
N ASP A 97 -1.31 11.15 -7.42
CA ASP A 97 -1.77 11.40 -8.77
C ASP A 97 -2.17 12.88 -8.99
N GLU A 98 -1.73 13.46 -10.10
CA GLU A 98 -2.00 14.85 -10.46
C GLU A 98 -3.50 15.16 -10.57
N LYS A 99 -4.34 14.16 -10.87
CA LYS A 99 -5.81 14.30 -10.87
C LYS A 99 -6.34 14.77 -9.51
N PHE A 100 -5.62 14.49 -8.42
CA PHE A 100 -6.00 14.85 -7.07
C PHE A 100 -5.25 16.07 -6.52
N SER A 101 -4.46 16.77 -7.34
CA SER A 101 -3.71 17.97 -6.92
C SER A 101 -4.60 19.08 -6.32
N GLY A 102 -5.88 19.13 -6.71
CA GLY A 102 -6.87 20.07 -6.15
C GLY A 102 -7.61 19.59 -4.90
N LEU A 103 -7.39 18.34 -4.44
CA LEU A 103 -8.03 17.82 -3.23
C LEU A 103 -7.22 18.17 -1.97
N SER A 104 -7.90 18.76 -0.99
CA SER A 104 -7.32 18.97 0.33
C SER A 104 -7.05 17.62 1.01
N GLN A 105 -5.88 17.47 1.61
CA GLN A 105 -5.49 16.28 2.34
C GLN A 105 -4.48 16.61 3.44
N THR A 106 -4.46 15.81 4.50
CA THR A 106 -3.44 15.88 5.53
C THR A 106 -2.26 14.98 5.17
N ILE A 107 -1.13 15.59 4.84
CA ILE A 107 0.14 14.90 4.62
C ILE A 107 1.02 15.10 5.86
N THR A 108 1.27 14.02 6.58
CA THR A 108 2.15 14.04 7.75
C THR A 108 3.62 14.07 7.28
N ASP A 109 4.52 14.72 8.02
CA ASP A 109 5.97 14.71 7.79
C ASP A 109 6.51 13.28 7.62
N SER A 110 6.03 12.34 8.43
CA SER A 110 6.38 10.91 8.35
C SER A 110 5.86 10.23 7.07
N SER A 111 4.75 10.70 6.49
CA SER A 111 4.25 10.22 5.21
C SER A 111 5.09 10.77 4.05
N ALA A 112 5.36 12.08 4.05
CA ALA A 112 6.20 12.74 3.06
C ALA A 112 7.64 12.19 3.07
N PHE A 113 8.22 11.98 4.25
CA PHE A 113 9.53 11.38 4.41
C PHE A 113 9.58 9.96 3.84
N ARG A 114 8.60 9.11 4.15
CA ARG A 114 8.60 7.72 3.65
C ARG A 114 8.48 7.67 2.12
N GLN A 115 7.68 8.55 1.53
CA GLN A 115 7.57 8.66 0.09
C GLN A 115 8.94 9.01 -0.53
N SER A 116 9.49 10.17 -0.16
CA SER A 116 10.76 10.65 -0.71
C SER A 116 11.94 9.70 -0.45
N MET A 117 12.03 9.12 0.76
CA MET A 117 13.10 8.19 1.10
C MET A 117 12.98 6.88 0.33
N SER A 118 11.78 6.32 0.17
CA SER A 118 11.60 5.09 -0.59
C SER A 118 11.90 5.29 -2.07
N GLU A 119 11.48 6.41 -2.66
CA GLU A 119 11.80 6.80 -4.04
C GLU A 119 13.32 6.95 -4.23
N LYS A 120 14.00 7.63 -3.29
CA LYS A 120 15.45 7.74 -3.28
C LYS A 120 16.12 6.37 -3.30
N LEU A 121 15.79 5.48 -2.35
CA LEU A 121 16.37 4.14 -2.25
C LEU A 121 16.10 3.28 -3.51
N ILE A 122 14.93 3.46 -4.13
CA ILE A 122 14.62 2.80 -5.41
C ILE A 122 15.53 3.34 -6.52
N SER A 123 15.68 4.66 -6.65
CA SER A 123 16.49 5.27 -7.70
C SER A 123 18.00 4.98 -7.60
N GLU A 124 18.50 4.75 -6.38
CA GLU A 124 19.91 4.44 -6.12
C GLU A 124 20.24 2.95 -6.37
N SER A 125 19.25 2.10 -6.68
CA SER A 125 19.43 0.66 -6.87
C SER A 125 18.93 0.18 -8.23
N THR A 126 19.75 -0.60 -8.93
CA THR A 126 19.33 -1.25 -10.19
C THR A 126 18.33 -2.39 -9.95
N SER A 127 18.34 -2.99 -8.75
CA SER A 127 17.42 -4.06 -8.35
C SER A 127 17.16 -3.96 -6.84
N PRO A 128 16.26 -3.06 -6.41
CA PRO A 128 16.04 -2.83 -4.99
C PRO A 128 15.43 -4.06 -4.31
N ASP A 129 16.10 -4.54 -3.24
CA ASP A 129 15.51 -5.52 -2.34
C ASP A 129 14.40 -4.84 -1.53
N PRO A 130 13.12 -5.30 -1.58
CA PRO A 130 12.05 -4.70 -0.79
C PRO A 130 12.35 -4.65 0.71
N LYS A 131 13.15 -5.59 1.25
CA LYS A 131 13.54 -5.57 2.66
C LYS A 131 14.45 -4.38 2.98
N SER A 132 15.39 -4.02 2.11
CA SER A 132 16.31 -2.91 2.37
C SER A 132 15.55 -1.57 2.46
N ILE A 133 14.45 -1.43 1.71
CA ILE A 133 13.56 -0.27 1.74
C ILE A 133 12.64 -0.32 2.97
N LEU A 134 11.87 -1.41 3.13
CA LEU A 134 10.86 -1.52 4.19
C LEU A 134 11.46 -1.54 5.60
N PHE A 135 12.73 -1.95 5.71
CA PHE A 135 13.50 -1.91 6.96
C PHE A 135 14.51 -0.76 7.02
N HIS A 136 14.33 0.28 6.20
CA HIS A 136 15.12 1.50 6.31
C HIS A 136 14.86 2.17 7.67
N GLN A 137 15.94 2.33 8.42
CA GLN A 137 15.93 2.85 9.78
C GLN A 137 17.28 3.52 10.07
N PRO A 138 17.34 4.87 10.13
CA PRO A 138 18.52 5.58 10.57
C PRO A 138 18.70 5.50 12.11
N SER A 139 19.84 5.96 12.60
CA SER A 139 20.12 6.03 14.05
C SER A 139 19.24 7.07 14.77
N GLN A 140 18.87 8.15 14.08
CA GLN A 140 17.99 9.22 14.55
C GLN A 140 17.11 9.76 13.41
N GLY A 141 15.96 10.34 13.77
CA GLY A 141 15.03 10.97 12.83
C GLY A 141 13.94 10.02 12.30
N LEU A 142 13.26 10.47 11.26
CA LEU A 142 12.18 9.73 10.61
C LEU A 142 12.71 8.47 9.90
N SER A 143 11.85 7.45 9.80
CA SER A 143 12.18 6.12 9.30
C SER A 143 11.06 5.57 8.40
N ILE A 144 11.38 4.56 7.59
CA ILE A 144 10.34 3.76 6.90
C ILE A 144 9.86 2.67 7.85
N PHE A 145 10.79 2.00 8.51
CA PHE A 145 10.50 1.08 9.60
C PHE A 145 10.36 1.83 10.92
N ARG A 146 9.11 2.19 11.24
CA ARG A 146 8.80 3.10 12.34
C ARG A 146 8.70 2.37 13.67
N ARG A 147 9.30 2.92 14.73
CA ARG A 147 9.24 2.41 16.11
C ARG A 147 8.38 3.32 17.00
N PRO A 148 7.87 2.80 18.14
CA PRO A 148 7.10 3.60 19.10
C PRO A 148 7.81 4.87 19.62
N LYS A 149 9.15 4.85 19.65
CA LYS A 149 9.98 5.93 20.18
C LYS A 149 10.58 6.86 19.11
N ASP A 150 10.22 6.70 17.84
CA ASP A 150 10.75 7.54 16.76
C ASP A 150 10.16 8.98 16.78
N GLY A 151 9.34 9.33 17.78
CA GLY A 151 9.06 10.72 18.18
C GLY A 151 8.53 11.62 17.06
N ALA A 152 7.41 11.25 16.44
CA ALA A 152 6.90 11.95 15.27
C ALA A 152 5.41 12.28 15.35
N ASP A 153 4.97 13.08 14.37
CA ASP A 153 3.65 13.64 14.01
C ASP A 153 2.41 12.71 14.00
N ASP A 154 2.52 11.44 14.39
CA ASP A 154 1.40 10.49 14.43
C ASP A 154 1.67 9.41 15.50
N TYR A 155 0.67 8.65 15.96
CA TYR A 155 0.85 7.61 16.98
C TYR A 155 1.28 6.25 16.40
N ALA A 156 1.08 6.05 15.09
CA ALA A 156 1.26 4.75 14.45
C ALA A 156 2.73 4.32 14.33
N PHE A 157 3.05 3.05 14.50
CA PHE A 157 4.38 2.48 14.24
C PHE A 157 4.26 1.15 13.49
N THR A 158 5.36 0.63 12.94
CA THR A 158 5.34 -0.62 12.19
C THR A 158 5.08 -1.79 13.13
N LEU A 159 3.95 -2.47 12.93
CA LEU A 159 3.59 -3.68 13.70
C LEU A 159 4.05 -4.97 13.02
N ALA A 160 4.07 -4.96 11.69
CA ALA A 160 4.52 -6.08 10.87
C ALA A 160 4.86 -5.59 9.46
N THR A 161 5.77 -6.31 8.80
CA THR A 161 6.15 -6.10 7.40
C THR A 161 5.75 -7.31 6.58
N GLY A 162 4.79 -7.13 5.68
CA GLY A 162 4.36 -8.15 4.71
C GLY A 162 5.18 -8.06 3.41
N ILE A 163 5.67 -9.19 2.91
CA ILE A 163 6.35 -9.28 1.62
C ILE A 163 5.66 -10.36 0.80
N SER A 164 5.15 -10.00 -0.37
CA SER A 164 4.56 -10.94 -1.32
C SER A 164 5.40 -10.99 -2.60
N ARG A 165 5.81 -12.20 -3.00
CA ARG A 165 6.43 -12.48 -4.29
C ARG A 165 5.39 -13.13 -5.18
N ILE A 166 5.06 -12.44 -6.27
CA ILE A 166 4.09 -12.88 -7.26
C ILE A 166 4.86 -13.44 -8.45
N SER A 167 4.49 -14.62 -8.90
CA SER A 167 5.07 -15.29 -10.06
C SER A 167 3.97 -16.03 -10.82
N ALA A 168 4.29 -16.53 -12.02
CA ALA A 168 3.34 -17.31 -12.81
C ALA A 168 2.84 -18.59 -12.10
N SER A 169 3.62 -19.14 -11.16
CA SER A 169 3.26 -20.35 -10.40
C SER A 169 2.44 -20.08 -9.13
N GLY A 170 2.23 -18.80 -8.77
CA GLY A 170 1.48 -18.44 -7.56
C GLY A 170 2.12 -17.31 -6.77
N VAL A 171 1.63 -17.15 -5.54
CA VAL A 171 2.09 -16.15 -4.58
C VAL A 171 2.76 -16.81 -3.39
N LYS A 172 4.00 -16.41 -3.12
CA LYS A 172 4.70 -16.66 -1.86
C LYS A 172 4.67 -15.41 -1.01
N TRP A 173 4.32 -15.53 0.25
CA TRP A 173 4.23 -14.41 1.17
C TRP A 173 4.96 -14.70 2.48
N GLN A 174 5.41 -13.63 3.11
CA GLN A 174 6.11 -13.65 4.39
C GLN A 174 5.63 -12.48 5.26
N ILE A 175 5.49 -12.72 6.55
CA ILE A 175 5.20 -11.69 7.56
C ILE A 175 6.37 -11.63 8.53
N HIS A 176 7.00 -10.47 8.61
CA HIS A 176 8.16 -10.21 9.46
C HIS A 176 7.76 -9.27 10.60
N LEU A 177 8.25 -9.53 11.81
CA LEU A 177 8.06 -8.63 12.95
C LEU A 177 9.21 -7.63 13.08
N ASN A 178 10.44 -8.00 12.68
CA ASN A 178 11.63 -7.14 12.72
C ASN A 178 12.61 -7.38 11.56
N LYS A 179 13.61 -6.48 11.42
CA LYS A 179 14.59 -6.38 10.32
C LYS A 179 15.55 -7.59 10.18
N ASN A 180 15.88 -8.26 11.28
CA ASN A 180 16.92 -9.30 11.32
C ASN A 180 16.39 -10.65 11.83
N GLU A 181 15.09 -10.86 11.75
CA GLU A 181 14.44 -12.08 12.19
C GLU A 181 13.96 -12.89 10.98
N LEU A 182 13.83 -14.20 11.18
CA LEU A 182 13.09 -15.04 10.25
C LEU A 182 11.63 -14.58 10.20
N PRO A 183 10.93 -14.80 9.07
CA PRO A 183 9.50 -14.48 9.01
C PRO A 183 8.74 -15.25 10.09
N ALA A 184 7.89 -14.54 10.83
CA ALA A 184 7.02 -15.14 11.84
C ALA A 184 5.96 -16.05 11.20
N LEU A 185 5.53 -15.73 9.97
CA LEU A 185 4.62 -16.55 9.16
C LEU A 185 5.06 -16.51 7.69
N ALA A 186 4.90 -17.62 6.98
CA ALA A 186 5.16 -17.74 5.54
C ALA A 186 4.36 -18.89 4.92
N ASN A 187 4.25 -18.90 3.58
CA ASN A 187 3.74 -20.03 2.79
C ASN A 187 4.69 -20.45 1.65
#